data_AF-A0A947JBB1-F1
#
_entry.id   AF-A0A947JBB1-F1
#
_cell.length_a   1.000
_cell.length_b   1.000
_cell.length_c   1.000
_cell.angle_alpha   90.00
_cell.angle_beta   90.00
_cell.angle_gamma   90.00
#
_symmetry.space_group_name_H-M   'P 1'
#
loop_
_entity.id
_entity.type
_entity.pdbx_description
1 polymer ?
#
loop_
_entity_poly.entity_id
_entity_poly.type
_entity_poly.pdbx_seq_one_letter_code
_entity_poly.pdbx_strand_id
1 'polypeptide(L)' 'TEADALATAVFVLGPAEGLEVVDELEGVEAMVLGYDDPTEIVRSAGLDRYEVRKKDGT' A
#
# COMPACT_ATOMS: atom_id res chain seq x y z
N THR A 1 3.21 -6.71 14.01
CA THR A 1 1.79 -6.72 14.40
C THR A 1 1.05 -5.49 13.88
N GLU A 2 1.65 -4.29 13.96
CA GLU A 2 1.02 -3.04 13.47
C GLU A 2 0.56 -3.11 12.01
N ALA A 3 1.39 -3.65 11.10
CA ALA A 3 1.02 -3.83 9.70
C ALA A 3 -0.21 -4.73 9.48
N ASP A 4 -0.42 -5.74 10.33
CA ASP A 4 -1.54 -6.69 10.21
C ASP A 4 -2.87 -6.03 10.64
N ALA A 5 -2.83 -5.25 11.72
CA ALA A 5 -3.96 -4.45 12.17
C ALA A 5 -4.32 -3.37 11.14
N LEU A 6 -3.32 -2.68 10.57
CA LEU A 6 -3.52 -1.67 9.54
C LEU A 6 -4.05 -2.27 8.24
N ALA A 7 -3.54 -3.44 7.80
CA ALA A 7 -4.07 -4.12 6.63
C ALA A 7 -5.56 -4.47 6.79
N THR A 8 -5.96 -4.91 7.99
CA THR A 8 -7.37 -5.16 8.31
C THR A 8 -8.20 -3.88 8.28
N ALA A 9 -7.69 -2.79 8.85
CA ALA A 9 -8.37 -1.49 8.85
C ALA A 9 -8.55 -0.96 7.41
N VAL A 10 -7.51 -0.98 6.59
CA VAL A 10 -7.55 -0.57 5.18
C VAL A 10 -8.54 -1.43 4.39
N PHE A 11 -8.60 -2.75 4.66
CA PHE A 11 -9.56 -3.63 4.02
C PHE A 11 -11.02 -3.26 4.35
N VAL A 12 -11.30 -2.86 5.59
CA VAL A 12 -12.65 -2.46 6.03
C VAL A 12 -13.04 -1.08 5.49
N LEU A 13 -12.10 -0.12 5.47
CA LEU A 13 -12.33 1.24 4.97
C LEU A 13 -12.37 1.32 3.43
N GLY A 14 -11.71 0.38 2.76
CA GLY A 14 -11.54 0.40 1.31
C GLY A 14 -10.28 1.17 0.89
N PRO A 15 -9.91 1.09 -0.41
CA PRO A 15 -8.59 1.49 -0.89
C PRO A 15 -8.31 2.99 -0.76
N ALA A 16 -9.28 3.86 -1.04
CA ALA A 16 -9.08 5.31 -0.99
C ALA A 16 -8.99 5.82 0.45
N GLU A 17 -10.05 5.62 1.24
CA GLU A 17 -10.13 6.05 2.64
C GLU A 17 -9.05 5.39 3.50
N GLY A 18 -8.74 4.11 3.24
CA GLY A 18 -7.67 3.39 3.93
C GLY A 18 -6.29 3.98 3.65
N LEU A 19 -6.03 4.44 2.43
CA LEU A 19 -4.74 5.08 2.10
C LEU A 19 -4.62 6.50 2.65
N GLU A 20 -5.71 7.26 2.76
CA GLU A 20 -5.70 8.55 3.46
C GLU A 20 -5.24 8.40 4.91
N VAL A 21 -5.72 7.36 5.62
CA VAL A 21 -5.25 7.04 6.98
C VAL A 21 -3.76 6.66 7.00
N VAL A 22 -3.30 5.89 6.01
CA VAL A 22 -1.88 5.51 5.90
C VAL A 22 -1.00 6.73 5.70
N ASP A 23 -1.39 7.67 4.84
CA ASP A 23 -0.62 8.88 4.54
C ASP A 23 -0.50 9.84 5.75
N GLU A 24 -1.37 9.70 6.78
CA GLU A 24 -1.26 10.45 8.04
C GLU A 24 -0.25 9.83 9.04
N LEU A 25 0.20 8.59 8.81
CA LEU A 25 1.09 7.85 9.72
C LEU A 25 2.56 7.95 9.30
N GLU A 26 3.39 8.56 10.14
CA GLU A 26 4.81 8.68 9.86
C GLU A 26 5.50 7.30 9.77
N GLY A 27 6.17 7.05 8.64
CA GLY A 27 6.98 5.84 8.43
C GLY A 27 6.16 4.60 8.07
N VAL A 28 4.87 4.74 7.76
CA VAL A 28 3.99 3.66 7.31
C VAL A 28 3.64 3.88 5.85
N GLU A 29 3.70 2.81 5.06
CA GLU A 29 3.32 2.81 3.65
C GLU A 29 2.51 1.57 3.34
N ALA A 30 1.63 1.65 2.35
CA ALA A 30 0.74 0.56 1.96
C ALA A 30 0.54 0.49 0.45
N MET A 31 0.19 -0.70 -0.02
CA MET A 31 -0.23 -0.98 -1.38
C MET A 31 -1.49 -1.84 -1.34
N VAL A 32 -2.50 -1.46 -2.10
CA VAL A 32 -3.74 -2.20 -2.26
C VAL A 32 -3.82 -2.67 -3.71
N LEU A 33 -4.04 -3.97 -3.89
CA LEU A 33 -4.31 -4.59 -5.18
C LEU A 33 -5.83 -4.69 -5.35
N GLY A 34 -6.32 -4.36 -6.54
CA GLY A 34 -7.73 -4.48 -6.89
C GLY A 34 -8.23 -5.91 -6.70
N TYR A 35 -9.46 -6.02 -6.18
CA TYR A 35 -10.09 -7.33 -5.97
C TYR A 35 -10.49 -7.98 -7.30
N ASP A 36 -11.09 -7.19 -8.19
CA ASP A 36 -11.55 -7.65 -9.51
C ASP A 36 -10.39 -7.76 -10.51
N ASP A 37 -9.43 -6.83 -10.44
CA ASP A 37 -8.22 -6.81 -11.26
C ASP A 37 -6.99 -6.47 -10.38
N PRO A 38 -6.10 -7.44 -10.11
CA PRO A 38 -4.88 -7.21 -9.34
C PRO A 38 -3.86 -6.28 -10.02
N THR A 39 -4.07 -5.93 -11.29
CA THR A 39 -3.25 -4.92 -12.00
C THR A 39 -3.69 -3.49 -11.67
N GLU A 40 -4.88 -3.31 -11.10
CA GLU A 40 -5.27 -2.06 -10.47
C GLU A 40 -4.54 -1.95 -9.13
N ILE A 41 -3.57 -1.04 -9.07
CA ILE A 41 -2.75 -0.83 -7.88
C ILE A 41 -2.97 0.60 -7.39
N VAL A 42 -3.36 0.72 -6.12
CA VAL A 42 -3.37 1.98 -5.39
C VAL A 42 -2.31 1.90 -4.29
N ARG A 43 -1.53 2.96 -4.11
CA ARG A 43 -0.39 2.98 -3.18
C ARG A 43 -0.27 4.32 -2.47
N SER A 44 0.25 4.28 -1.25
CA SER A 44 0.60 5.48 -0.48
C SER A 44 1.73 6.27 -1.15
N ALA A 45 1.85 7.54 -0.80
CA ALA A 45 2.69 8.48 -1.55
C ALA A 45 4.21 8.20 -1.46
N GLY A 46 4.69 7.53 -0.40
CA GLY A 46 6.11 7.29 -0.14
C GLY A 46 6.60 5.87 -0.41
N LEU A 47 5.74 4.99 -0.92
CA LEU A 47 6.04 3.56 -1.08
C LEU A 47 7.26 3.31 -2.00
N ASP A 48 7.50 4.19 -2.97
CA ASP A 48 8.61 4.10 -3.94
C ASP A 48 9.99 4.01 -3.29
N ARG A 49 10.16 4.59 -2.09
CA ARG A 49 11.40 4.54 -1.30
C ARG A 49 11.78 3.12 -0.85
N TYR A 50 10.82 2.21 -0.84
CA TYR A 50 10.97 0.84 -0.38
C TYR A 50 10.99 -0.18 -1.54
N GLU A 51 10.78 0.27 -2.78
CA GLU A 51 10.76 -0.60 -3.96
C GLU A 51 12.19 -0.93 -4.44
N VAL A 52 12.56 -2.21 -4.43
CA VAL A 52 13.81 -2.65 -5.06
C VAL A 52 13.56 -2.88 -6.55
N ARG A 53 14.07 -1.99 -7.41
CA ARG A 53 14.04 -2.22 -8.85
C ARG A 53 14.95 -3.40 -9.19
N LYS A 54 14.39 -4.42 -9.87
CA LYS A 54 15.20 -5.47 -10.49
C LYS A 54 16.11 -4.80 -11.52
N LYS A 55 17.43 -4.98 -11.41
CA LYS A 55 18.32 -4.71 -12.55
C LYS A 55 17.94 -5.69 -13.64
N ASP A 56 17.50 -5.17 -14.79
CA ASP A 56 17.32 -5.98 -15.99
C ASP A 56 18.63 -6.75 -16.24
N GLY A 57 18.49 -8.07 -16.39
CA GLY A 57 19.62 -8.99 -16.53
C GLY A 57 20.54 -8.57 -17.69
N THR A 58 21.84 -8.53 -17.40
CA THR A 58 22.89 -8.57 -18.42
C THR A 58 22.94 -9.96 -19.05
#